data_AF-A0A2V9IYU6-F1
#
_entry.id   AF-A0A2V9IYU6-F1
#
_cell.length_a   1.000
_cell.length_b   1.000
_cell.length_c   1.000
_cell.angle_alpha   90.00
_cell.angle_beta   90.00
_cell.angle_gamma   90.00
#
_symmetry.space_group_name_H-M   'P 1'
#
loop_
_entity.id
_entity.type
_entity.pdbx_description
1 polymer ?
#
loop_
_entity_poly.entity_id
_entity_poly.type
_entity_poly.pdbx_seq_one_letter_code
_entity_poly.pdbx_strand_id
1 'polypeptide(L)'
;MAASEKEGNLYARPKRYSEEGMMRKPIRRYLHLVTSMLAFALLFAASGFGQQDSGSPIRVGIIGLDTSHCVAFTKIFNDPSNPQYVPGLRVVAAFKGGSPDIADSRDRVEGFTAELRDKWKIRIVDDIPTLAGLVDAVLLLSLDGRTHLEQVKPVLAAGKPVFIDKPLA
;
A
#
# COMPACT_ATOMS: atom_id res chain seq x y z
N MET A 1 29.58 68.17 87.47
CA MET A 1 28.61 67.16 87.01
C MET A 1 28.13 67.62 85.63
N ALA A 2 28.65 67.02 84.56
CA ALA A 2 28.54 67.55 83.19
C ALA A 2 27.66 66.66 82.29
N ALA A 3 26.97 67.36 81.38
CA ALA A 3 26.00 67.00 80.35
C ALA A 3 26.21 65.71 79.52
N SER A 4 25.11 65.18 78.93
CA SER A 4 24.92 65.17 77.46
C SER A 4 23.61 64.50 77.05
N GLU A 5 22.79 65.26 76.33
CA GLU A 5 21.65 64.85 75.48
C GLU A 5 22.09 63.89 74.36
N LYS A 6 21.18 63.00 73.92
CA LYS A 6 21.29 62.27 72.64
C LYS A 6 19.92 62.23 71.94
N GLU A 7 19.84 62.97 70.85
CA GLU A 7 18.82 62.82 69.79
C GLU A 7 19.20 61.74 68.76
N GLY A 8 18.21 61.26 68.02
CA GLY A 8 18.32 60.44 66.79
C GLY A 8 17.55 59.12 66.92
N ASN A 9 16.64 58.70 66.03
CA ASN A 9 16.46 59.02 64.63
C ASN A 9 15.02 58.59 64.23
N LEU A 10 14.16 59.57 63.94
CA LEU A 10 12.88 59.37 63.25
C LEU A 10 13.19 59.13 61.76
N TYR A 11 12.40 58.34 61.03
CA TYR A 11 12.54 57.93 59.60
C TYR A 11 13.18 56.55 59.32
N ALA A 12 12.42 55.47 59.53
CA ALA A 12 12.62 54.23 58.79
C ALA A 12 11.99 54.36 57.38
N ARG A 13 12.78 54.18 56.32
CA ARG A 13 12.30 54.17 54.92
C ARG A 13 11.53 52.88 54.58
N PRO A 14 10.45 52.91 53.80
CA PRO A 14 9.77 51.69 53.34
C PRO A 14 10.60 50.97 52.26
N LYS A 15 10.59 49.63 52.31
CA LYS A 15 11.22 48.77 51.28
C LYS A 15 10.55 49.00 49.93
N ARG A 16 11.32 49.42 48.91
CA ARG A 16 10.90 49.38 47.50
C ARG A 16 10.76 47.92 47.07
N TYR A 17 9.56 47.51 46.67
CA TYR A 17 9.39 46.32 45.83
C TYR A 17 9.83 46.66 44.41
N SER A 18 10.77 45.89 43.85
CA SER A 18 11.17 46.03 42.45
C SER A 18 10.20 45.29 41.54
N GLU A 19 9.61 45.99 40.57
CA GLU A 19 8.68 45.42 39.59
C GLU A 19 9.35 44.46 38.59
N GLU A 20 10.68 44.40 38.57
CA GLU A 20 11.49 43.62 37.61
C GLU A 20 11.29 42.09 37.68
N GLY A 21 10.69 41.58 38.76
CA GLY A 21 10.54 40.14 39.00
C GLY A 21 9.31 39.47 38.39
N MET A 22 8.25 40.23 38.05
CA MET A 22 6.92 39.64 37.82
C MET A 22 6.65 39.24 36.37
N MET A 23 7.36 39.82 35.39
CA MET A 23 7.02 39.66 33.96
C MET A 23 8.03 38.86 33.12
N ARG A 24 9.14 38.36 33.69
CA ARG A 24 10.21 37.68 32.90
C ARG A 24 10.09 36.16 32.84
N LYS A 25 9.32 35.54 33.76
CA LYS A 25 9.15 34.08 33.85
C LYS A 25 8.16 33.44 32.85
N PRO A 26 7.03 34.06 32.45
CA PRO A 26 6.06 33.42 31.55
C PRO A 26 6.54 33.41 30.09
N ILE A 27 7.26 34.44 29.65
CA ILE A 27 7.73 34.58 28.26
C ILE A 27 8.70 33.45 27.90
N ARG A 28 9.61 33.08 28.81
CA ARG A 28 10.55 31.98 28.59
C ARG A 28 9.84 30.62 28.48
N ARG A 29 8.76 30.42 29.23
CA ARG A 29 7.93 29.19 29.14
C ARG A 29 7.17 29.13 27.82
N TYR A 30 6.57 30.24 27.39
CA TYR A 30 5.91 30.34 26.09
C TYR A 30 6.88 30.11 24.93
N LEU A 31 8.08 30.68 25.01
CA LEU A 31 9.12 30.50 24.00
C LEU A 31 9.57 29.04 23.88
N HIS A 32 9.74 28.34 25.01
CA HIS A 32 10.05 26.90 25.02
C HIS A 32 8.88 26.04 24.52
N LEU A 33 7.63 26.43 24.80
CA LEU A 33 6.45 25.71 24.32
C LEU A 33 6.30 25.84 22.79
N VAL A 34 6.45 27.05 22.27
CA VAL A 34 6.33 27.35 20.82
C VAL A 34 7.46 26.68 20.03
N THR A 35 8.69 26.73 20.54
CA THR A 35 9.82 26.03 19.90
C THR A 35 9.66 24.51 19.92
N SER A 36 9.11 23.94 20.99
CA SER A 36 8.81 22.50 21.08
C SER A 36 7.70 22.09 20.11
N MET A 37 6.65 22.90 19.96
CA MET A 37 5.57 22.65 19.00
C MET A 37 6.04 22.76 17.55
N LEU A 38 6.90 23.73 17.23
CA LEU A 38 7.51 23.86 15.90
C LEU A 38 8.46 22.69 15.57
N ALA A 39 9.27 22.26 16.54
CA ALA A 39 10.11 21.08 16.38
C ALA A 39 9.27 19.82 16.14
N PHE A 40 8.16 19.65 16.87
CA PHE A 40 7.27 18.50 16.71
C PHE A 40 6.55 18.52 15.35
N ALA A 41 6.11 19.68 14.88
CA ALA A 41 5.50 19.83 13.55
C ALA A 41 6.51 19.55 12.41
N LEU A 42 7.78 19.95 12.56
CA LEU A 42 8.85 19.63 11.63
C LEU A 42 9.21 18.14 11.64
N LEU A 43 9.22 17.49 12.81
CA LEU A 43 9.40 16.04 12.92
C LEU A 43 8.22 15.26 12.33
N PHE A 44 6.99 15.75 12.48
CA PHE A 44 5.80 15.12 11.90
C PHE A 44 5.75 15.27 10.38
N ALA A 45 6.14 16.44 9.84
CA ALA A 45 6.25 16.66 8.39
C ALA A 45 7.41 15.89 7.74
N ALA A 46 8.51 15.64 8.48
CA ALA A 46 9.61 14.79 8.04
C ALA A 46 9.30 13.29 8.12
N SER A 47 8.31 12.91 8.93
CA SER A 47 7.71 11.57 8.94
C SER A 47 6.70 11.48 7.80
N GLY A 48 7.18 11.63 6.57
CA GLY A 48 6.37 11.36 5.40
C GLY A 48 5.69 10.01 5.59
N PHE A 49 4.39 9.95 5.30
CA PHE A 49 3.72 8.68 5.02
C PHE A 49 4.38 8.10 3.77
N GLY A 50 5.58 7.54 3.93
CA GLY A 50 6.22 6.73 2.93
C GLY A 50 5.31 5.54 2.73
N GLN A 51 4.76 5.43 1.53
CA GLN A 51 4.05 4.26 1.08
C GLN A 51 5.05 3.09 1.13
N GLN A 52 5.09 2.39 2.26
CA GLN A 52 5.79 1.13 2.38
C GLN A 52 4.97 0.10 1.63
N ASP A 53 5.35 -0.13 0.37
CA ASP A 53 5.29 -1.47 -0.19
C ASP A 53 6.65 -1.78 -0.80
N SER A 54 7.60 -2.12 0.08
CA SER A 54 8.88 -2.72 -0.28
C SER A 54 8.79 -4.24 -0.41
N GLY A 55 7.58 -4.80 -0.48
CA GLY A 55 7.36 -6.20 -0.79
C GLY A 55 7.55 -6.49 -2.28
N SER A 56 8.08 -7.68 -2.62
CA SER A 56 7.97 -8.17 -4.00
C SER A 56 6.49 -8.21 -4.41
N PRO A 57 6.14 -7.85 -5.65
CA PRO A 57 4.74 -7.85 -6.08
C PRO A 57 4.14 -9.25 -5.92
N ILE A 58 2.87 -9.31 -5.53
CA ILE A 58 2.08 -10.55 -5.48
C ILE A 58 2.06 -11.15 -6.89
N ARG A 59 2.58 -12.36 -7.03
CA ARG A 59 2.62 -13.06 -8.31
C ARG A 59 1.25 -13.63 -8.60
N VAL A 60 0.67 -13.25 -9.72
CA VAL A 60 -0.64 -13.67 -10.16
C VAL A 60 -0.52 -14.67 -11.30
N GLY A 61 -1.25 -15.78 -11.19
CA GLY A 61 -1.45 -16.75 -12.26
C GLY A 61 -2.80 -16.58 -12.94
N ILE A 62 -2.88 -16.85 -14.24
CA ILE A 62 -4.14 -16.89 -14.98
C ILE A 62 -4.46 -18.31 -15.42
N ILE A 63 -5.69 -18.76 -15.22
CA ILE A 63 -6.26 -19.97 -15.82
C ILE A 63 -7.28 -19.53 -16.85
N GLY A 64 -7.11 -19.94 -18.11
CA GLY A 64 -8.03 -19.60 -19.21
C GLY A 64 -7.60 -18.34 -19.96
N LEU A 65 -7.09 -18.53 -21.17
CA LEU A 65 -6.61 -17.50 -22.08
C LEU A 65 -7.54 -17.32 -23.28
N ASP A 66 -8.83 -17.51 -23.08
CA ASP A 66 -9.87 -17.56 -24.11
C ASP A 66 -10.89 -16.42 -23.98
N THR A 67 -10.68 -15.51 -23.03
CA THR A 67 -11.50 -14.30 -22.84
C THR A 67 -10.64 -13.04 -22.94
N SER A 68 -11.26 -11.90 -23.27
CA SER A 68 -10.57 -10.59 -23.26
C SER A 68 -10.07 -10.19 -21.87
N HIS A 69 -10.59 -10.82 -20.82
CA HIS A 69 -10.22 -10.54 -19.44
C HIS A 69 -8.76 -10.91 -19.16
N CYS A 70 -8.23 -11.98 -19.76
CA CYS A 70 -6.82 -12.35 -19.55
C CYS A 70 -5.85 -11.23 -20.00
N VAL A 71 -6.15 -10.56 -21.11
CA VAL A 71 -5.39 -9.41 -21.61
C VAL A 71 -5.64 -8.17 -20.74
N ALA A 72 -6.89 -7.91 -20.35
CA ALA A 72 -7.25 -6.74 -19.56
C ALA A 72 -6.60 -6.74 -18.17
N PHE A 73 -6.69 -7.86 -17.44
CA PHE A 73 -6.04 -8.01 -16.13
C PHE A 73 -4.51 -7.95 -16.26
N THR A 74 -3.93 -8.58 -17.28
CA THR A 74 -2.49 -8.47 -17.53
C THR A 74 -2.06 -7.01 -17.75
N LYS A 75 -2.81 -6.25 -18.54
CA LYS A 75 -2.56 -4.80 -18.74
C LYS A 75 -2.64 -4.03 -17.42
N ILE A 76 -3.68 -4.26 -16.63
CA ILE A 76 -3.90 -3.54 -15.36
C ILE A 76 -2.80 -3.83 -14.33
N PHE A 77 -2.26 -5.05 -14.30
CA PHE A 77 -1.25 -5.45 -13.31
C PHE A 77 0.20 -5.33 -13.79
N ASN A 78 0.45 -5.33 -15.11
CA ASN A 78 1.83 -5.37 -15.63
C ASN A 78 2.27 -4.08 -16.34
N ASP A 79 1.37 -3.13 -16.61
CA ASP A 79 1.67 -1.88 -17.33
C ASP A 79 1.54 -0.63 -16.44
N PRO A 80 2.65 -0.10 -15.89
CA PRO A 80 2.63 1.13 -15.10
C PRO A 80 2.14 2.38 -15.83
N SER A 81 2.07 2.34 -17.17
CA SER A 81 1.55 3.46 -17.98
C SER A 81 0.03 3.42 -18.19
N ASN A 82 -0.61 2.31 -17.83
CA ASN A 82 -2.06 2.17 -17.93
C ASN A 82 -2.75 3.10 -16.92
N PRO A 83 -3.75 3.93 -17.31
CA PRO A 83 -4.49 4.78 -16.38
C PRO A 83 -5.20 4.03 -15.25
N GLN A 84 -5.47 2.73 -15.43
CA GLN A 84 -6.07 1.85 -14.44
C GLN A 84 -5.04 0.95 -13.76
N TYR A 85 -3.74 1.25 -13.86
CA TYR A 85 -2.68 0.43 -13.29
C TYR A 85 -2.87 0.23 -11.78
N VAL A 86 -2.81 -1.03 -11.34
CA VAL A 86 -2.89 -1.40 -9.93
C VAL A 86 -1.51 -1.91 -9.51
N PRO A 87 -0.74 -1.14 -8.72
CA PRO A 87 0.56 -1.59 -8.23
C PRO A 87 0.42 -2.72 -7.20
N GLY A 88 1.51 -3.45 -6.95
CA GLY A 88 1.57 -4.50 -5.94
C GLY A 88 1.16 -5.90 -6.41
N LEU A 89 0.58 -6.01 -7.62
CA LEU A 89 0.30 -7.28 -8.28
C LEU A 89 1.09 -7.38 -9.59
N ARG A 90 1.41 -8.60 -10.03
CA ARG A 90 2.02 -8.84 -11.34
C ARG A 90 1.60 -10.21 -11.86
N VAL A 91 1.05 -10.28 -13.06
CA VAL A 91 0.85 -11.54 -13.78
C VAL A 91 2.21 -12.08 -14.21
N VAL A 92 2.52 -13.33 -13.88
CA VAL A 92 3.82 -13.94 -14.18
C VAL A 92 3.73 -15.26 -14.94
N ALA A 93 2.61 -15.97 -14.82
CA ALA A 93 2.40 -17.25 -15.46
C ALA A 93 0.93 -17.44 -15.84
N ALA A 94 0.66 -18.27 -16.85
CA ALA A 94 -0.69 -18.59 -17.27
C ALA A 94 -0.82 -20.02 -17.81
N PHE A 95 -1.94 -20.66 -17.52
CA PHE A 95 -2.39 -21.90 -18.16
C PHE A 95 -3.43 -21.55 -19.23
N LYS A 96 -3.26 -22.11 -20.43
CA LYS A 96 -4.02 -21.74 -21.63
C LYS A 96 -5.53 -22.01 -21.52
N GLY A 97 -5.92 -23.20 -21.06
CA GLY A 97 -7.33 -23.60 -21.05
C GLY A 97 -7.99 -23.58 -22.43
N GLY A 98 -9.21 -23.09 -22.49
CA GLY A 98 -10.05 -23.05 -23.69
C GLY A 98 -11.06 -24.19 -23.77
N SER A 99 -12.04 -24.05 -24.65
CA SER A 99 -13.17 -24.97 -24.83
C SER A 99 -13.38 -25.26 -26.32
N PRO A 100 -13.17 -26.50 -26.78
CA PRO A 100 -13.18 -26.81 -28.20
C PRO A 100 -14.57 -26.68 -28.85
N ASP A 101 -15.63 -26.87 -28.08
CA ASP A 101 -17.02 -26.80 -28.53
C ASP A 101 -17.61 -25.38 -28.52
N ILE A 102 -16.96 -24.42 -27.85
CA ILE A 102 -17.39 -23.00 -27.82
C ILE A 102 -16.52 -22.18 -28.78
N ALA A 103 -17.12 -21.67 -29.86
CA ALA A 103 -16.40 -20.95 -30.91
C ALA A 103 -15.62 -19.74 -30.37
N ASP A 104 -16.26 -18.90 -29.55
CA ASP A 104 -15.62 -17.74 -28.93
C ASP A 104 -14.41 -18.10 -28.07
N SER A 105 -14.37 -19.31 -27.51
CA SER A 105 -13.21 -19.78 -26.75
C SER A 105 -12.14 -20.32 -27.68
N ARG A 106 -12.48 -21.33 -28.49
CA ARG A 106 -11.57 -22.04 -29.40
C ARG A 106 -10.86 -21.10 -30.38
N ASP A 107 -11.59 -20.15 -30.96
CA ASP A 107 -11.06 -19.35 -32.06
C ASP A 107 -10.17 -18.19 -31.56
N ARG A 108 -10.29 -17.81 -30.27
CA ARG A 108 -9.57 -16.67 -29.68
C ARG A 108 -8.37 -17.09 -28.82
N VAL A 109 -8.38 -18.31 -28.28
CA VAL A 109 -7.39 -18.76 -27.29
C VAL A 109 -5.95 -18.66 -27.79
N GLU A 110 -5.68 -18.98 -29.06
CA GLU A 110 -4.32 -18.88 -29.62
C GLU A 110 -3.84 -17.43 -29.70
N GLY A 111 -4.72 -16.52 -30.13
CA GLY A 111 -4.39 -15.11 -30.28
C GLY A 111 -4.04 -14.45 -28.94
N PHE A 112 -4.84 -14.70 -27.91
CA PHE A 112 -4.54 -14.19 -26.57
C PHE A 112 -3.34 -14.87 -25.93
N THR A 113 -3.16 -16.18 -26.14
CA THR A 113 -1.95 -16.89 -25.67
C THR A 113 -0.69 -16.28 -26.27
N ALA A 114 -0.70 -16.00 -27.58
CA ALA A 114 0.40 -15.34 -28.26
C ALA A 114 0.64 -13.93 -27.72
N GLU A 115 -0.41 -13.12 -27.48
CA GLU A 115 -0.25 -11.79 -26.88
C GLU A 115 0.41 -11.86 -25.50
N LEU A 116 -0.09 -12.71 -24.59
CA LEU A 116 0.47 -12.83 -23.24
C LEU A 116 1.92 -13.33 -23.26
N ARG A 117 2.24 -14.30 -24.11
CA ARG A 117 3.60 -14.81 -24.26
C ARG A 117 4.54 -13.77 -24.88
N ASP A 118 4.16 -13.20 -26.02
CA ASP A 118 5.08 -12.47 -26.89
C ASP A 118 5.22 -11.02 -26.46
N LYS A 119 4.11 -10.36 -26.12
CA LYS A 119 4.10 -8.95 -25.70
C LYS A 119 4.38 -8.83 -24.20
N TRP A 120 3.66 -9.58 -23.38
CA TRP A 120 3.72 -9.44 -21.93
C TRP A 120 4.77 -10.33 -21.26
N LYS A 121 5.43 -11.21 -22.03
CA LYS A 121 6.47 -12.14 -21.56
C LYS A 121 5.98 -13.02 -20.39
N ILE A 122 4.70 -13.36 -20.41
CA ILE A 122 4.09 -14.26 -19.43
C ILE A 122 4.52 -15.70 -19.72
N ARG A 123 4.90 -16.43 -18.68
CA ARG A 123 5.24 -17.84 -18.80
C ARG A 123 3.97 -18.66 -19.03
N ILE A 124 3.83 -19.27 -20.20
CA ILE A 124 2.76 -20.23 -20.46
C ILE A 124 3.18 -21.59 -19.90
N VAL A 125 2.31 -22.24 -19.13
CA VAL A 125 2.54 -23.55 -18.52
C VAL A 125 1.51 -24.57 -18.99
N ASP A 126 1.88 -25.84 -18.93
CA ASP A 126 1.10 -26.94 -19.50
C ASP A 126 0.01 -27.46 -18.54
N ASP A 127 0.10 -27.16 -17.24
CA ASP A 127 -0.84 -27.64 -16.23
C ASP A 127 -1.02 -26.66 -15.04
N ILE A 128 -2.17 -26.77 -14.38
CA ILE A 128 -2.58 -25.90 -13.27
C ILE A 128 -1.77 -26.15 -11.98
N PRO A 129 -1.41 -27.38 -11.60
CA PRO A 129 -0.47 -27.60 -10.49
C PRO A 129 0.87 -26.86 -10.65
N THR A 130 1.47 -26.90 -11.83
CA THR A 130 2.68 -26.13 -12.17
C THR A 130 2.43 -24.64 -12.05
N LEU A 131 1.28 -24.15 -12.54
CA LEU A 131 0.89 -22.74 -12.36
C LEU A 131 0.83 -22.36 -10.86
N ALA A 132 0.13 -23.15 -10.05
CA ALA A 132 -0.07 -22.88 -8.63
C ALA A 132 1.25 -22.86 -7.83
N GLY A 133 2.25 -23.65 -8.25
CA GLY A 133 3.60 -23.63 -7.67
C GLY A 133 4.40 -22.35 -7.95
N LEU A 134 4.03 -21.59 -8.98
CA LEU A 134 4.75 -20.40 -9.43
C LEU A 134 4.18 -19.07 -8.91
N VAL A 135 2.97 -19.10 -8.33
CA VAL A 135 2.18 -17.89 -8.05
C VAL A 135 1.65 -17.84 -6.62
N ASP A 136 1.26 -16.64 -6.21
CA ASP A 136 0.74 -16.34 -4.88
C ASP A 136 -0.80 -16.24 -4.89
N ALA A 137 -1.41 -15.84 -6.03
CA ALA A 137 -2.85 -15.79 -6.25
C ALA A 137 -3.21 -16.21 -7.69
N VAL A 138 -4.47 -16.61 -7.92
CA VAL A 138 -4.94 -17.07 -9.23
C VAL A 138 -6.20 -16.32 -9.67
N LEU A 139 -6.26 -16.00 -10.97
CA LEU A 139 -7.47 -15.57 -11.68
C LEU A 139 -7.94 -16.73 -12.57
N LEU A 140 -9.13 -17.24 -12.32
CA LEU A 140 -9.80 -18.23 -13.18
C LEU A 140 -10.74 -17.49 -14.13
N LEU A 141 -10.33 -17.38 -15.39
CA LEU A 141 -10.94 -16.53 -16.42
C LEU A 141 -11.46 -17.32 -17.64
N SER A 142 -11.47 -18.66 -17.57
CA SER A 142 -11.98 -19.54 -18.61
C SER A 142 -13.41 -19.16 -19.00
N LEU A 143 -13.69 -19.06 -20.30
CA LEU A 143 -15.03 -18.69 -20.79
C LEU A 143 -16.09 -19.71 -20.37
N ASP A 144 -15.74 -20.99 -20.42
CA ASP A 144 -16.64 -22.09 -20.11
C ASP A 144 -16.68 -22.43 -18.62
N GLY A 145 -17.78 -22.03 -17.98
CA GLY A 145 -18.07 -22.33 -16.57
C GLY A 145 -18.03 -23.82 -16.23
N ARG A 146 -18.36 -24.73 -17.17
CA ARG A 146 -18.37 -26.19 -16.93
C ARG A 146 -17.01 -26.70 -16.46
N THR A 147 -15.94 -26.02 -16.86
CA THR A 147 -14.56 -26.41 -16.53
C THR A 147 -14.07 -25.85 -15.19
N HIS A 148 -14.75 -24.85 -14.62
CA HIS A 148 -14.25 -24.10 -13.45
C HIS A 148 -14.02 -24.97 -12.24
N LEU A 149 -14.93 -25.92 -11.95
CA LEU A 149 -14.81 -26.80 -10.79
C LEU A 149 -13.53 -27.64 -10.84
N GLU A 150 -13.23 -28.27 -11.99
CA GLU A 150 -12.01 -29.07 -12.11
C GLU A 150 -10.75 -28.19 -12.16
N GLN A 151 -10.84 -26.99 -12.72
CA GLN A 151 -9.73 -26.05 -12.78
C GLN A 151 -9.38 -25.45 -11.41
N VAL A 152 -10.38 -25.19 -10.55
CA VAL A 152 -10.17 -24.54 -9.24
C VAL A 152 -9.68 -25.53 -8.18
N LYS A 153 -10.04 -26.81 -8.26
CA LYS A 153 -9.60 -27.87 -7.33
C LYS A 153 -8.10 -27.85 -7.03
N PRO A 154 -7.18 -27.91 -8.02
CA PRO A 154 -5.73 -27.87 -7.75
C PRO A 154 -5.27 -26.54 -7.12
N VAL A 155 -5.97 -25.43 -7.39
CA VAL A 155 -5.66 -24.11 -6.81
C VAL A 155 -6.01 -24.09 -5.33
N LEU A 156 -7.21 -24.58 -4.97
CA LEU A 156 -7.66 -24.70 -3.58
C LEU A 156 -6.83 -25.72 -2.80
N ALA A 157 -6.47 -26.85 -3.41
CA ALA A 157 -5.58 -27.84 -2.81
C ALA A 157 -4.19 -27.26 -2.50
N ALA A 158 -3.71 -26.32 -3.32
CA ALA A 158 -2.47 -25.57 -3.08
C ALA A 158 -2.63 -24.40 -2.08
N GLY A 159 -3.82 -24.20 -1.50
CA GLY A 159 -4.12 -23.14 -0.55
C GLY A 159 -4.04 -21.73 -1.14
N LYS A 160 -4.19 -21.59 -2.46
CA LYS A 160 -4.04 -20.30 -3.15
C LYS A 160 -5.37 -19.53 -3.16
N PRO A 161 -5.37 -18.23 -2.83
CA PRO A 161 -6.52 -17.39 -3.06
C PRO A 161 -6.83 -17.33 -4.56
N VAL A 162 -8.11 -17.46 -4.90
CA VAL A 162 -8.57 -17.51 -6.28
C VAL A 162 -9.76 -16.60 -6.49
N PHE A 163 -9.69 -15.78 -7.53
CA PHE A 163 -10.83 -15.08 -8.10
C PHE A 163 -11.39 -15.90 -9.26
N ILE A 164 -12.69 -16.18 -9.25
CA ILE A 164 -13.38 -16.91 -10.31
C ILE A 164 -14.27 -15.92 -11.06
N ASP A 165 -13.99 -15.73 -12.34
CA ASP A 165 -14.77 -14.86 -13.20
C ASP A 165 -16.11 -15.49 -13.60
N LYS A 166 -17.02 -14.65 -14.07
CA LYS A 166 -18.28 -15.09 -14.64
C LYS A 166 -18.07 -15.98 -15.88
N PRO A 167 -18.96 -16.97 -16.10
CA PRO A 167 -20.05 -17.39 -15.22
C PRO A 167 -19.57 -18.27 -14.06
N LEU A 168 -20.12 -18.09 -12.85
CA LEU A 168 -19.92 -19.04 -11.76
C LEU A 168 -20.83 -20.25 -12.01
N ALA A 169 -20.25 -21.42 -12.22
CA ALA A 169 -20.98 -22.67 -12.47
C ALA A 169 -21.64 -23.26 -11.22
#